data_AF-A0A674IIU7-F1
#
_entry.id   AF-A0A674IIU7-F1
#
_cell.length_a   1.000
_cell.length_b   1.000
_cell.length_c   1.000
_cell.angle_alpha   90.00
_cell.angle_beta   90.00
_cell.angle_gamma   90.00
#
_symmetry.space_group_name_H-M   'P 1'
#
loop_
_entity.id
_entity.type
_entity.pdbx_description
1 polymer ?
#
loop_
_entity_poly.entity_id
_entity_poly.type
_entity_poly.pdbx_seq_one_letter_code
_entity_poly.pdbx_strand_id
1 'polypeptide(L)'
;PGGVGRQLLQKPTPAPAQHPPVRYPLTGEPRILFWAQNFSVVQGSKWVDLTSQTFGAEASVDVSGSSWSSNDSRLVLKYANVLGSPLTATFHMTSRWFPVSGRDWFQLNRLELATPSARPTVFNASQVTAPSNYSWHCAHLSSLPGFGAGLRGHGPSPSWGVLLQDVQVPAGTPGFSPGSGRGSGREGLGGVLAGACLDEPFPPP
;
A
#
# COMPACT_ATOMS: atom_id res chain seq x y z
N PRO A 1 8.67 -49.68 -24.77
CA PRO A 1 9.22 -48.87 -23.65
C PRO A 1 8.96 -47.37 -23.88
N GLY A 2 8.39 -46.67 -22.89
CA GLY A 2 8.01 -45.25 -23.00
C GLY A 2 6.71 -44.99 -22.26
N GLY A 3 6.79 -44.61 -20.98
CA GLY A 3 5.63 -44.48 -20.10
C GLY A 3 4.86 -43.17 -20.28
N VAL A 4 3.53 -43.22 -20.17
CA VAL A 4 2.67 -42.04 -20.13
C VAL A 4 2.83 -41.38 -18.75
N GLY A 5 3.42 -40.19 -18.72
CA GLY A 5 3.57 -39.39 -17.51
C GLY A 5 2.20 -38.93 -16.97
N ARG A 6 1.96 -39.16 -15.68
CA ARG A 6 0.76 -38.66 -15.00
C ARG A 6 0.86 -37.14 -14.87
N GLN A 7 0.00 -36.40 -15.56
CA GLN A 7 -0.15 -34.96 -15.34
C GLN A 7 -0.78 -34.75 -13.95
N LEU A 8 0.01 -34.25 -13.01
CA LEU A 8 -0.47 -33.90 -11.68
C LEU A 8 -1.37 -32.65 -11.81
N LEU A 9 -2.66 -32.85 -11.61
CA LEU A 9 -3.60 -31.74 -11.43
C LEU A 9 -3.23 -31.03 -10.13
N GLN A 10 -2.51 -29.90 -10.24
CA GLN A 10 -2.21 -29.06 -9.08
C GLN A 10 -3.54 -28.60 -8.48
N LYS A 11 -3.87 -29.15 -7.31
CA LYS A 11 -4.95 -28.65 -6.46
C LYS A 11 -4.75 -27.13 -6.36
N PRO A 12 -5.75 -26.30 -6.71
CA PRO A 12 -5.66 -24.87 -6.44
C PRO A 12 -5.37 -24.71 -4.95
N THR A 13 -4.19 -24.17 -4.62
CA THR A 13 -3.97 -23.61 -3.30
C THR A 13 -5.14 -22.68 -3.05
N PRO A 14 -5.91 -22.84 -1.96
CA PRO A 14 -6.98 -21.90 -1.66
C PRO A 14 -6.35 -20.50 -1.70
N ALA A 15 -6.83 -19.66 -2.62
CA ALA A 15 -6.36 -18.28 -2.68
C ALA A 15 -6.51 -17.72 -1.26
N PRO A 16 -5.46 -17.13 -0.67
CA PRO A 16 -5.55 -16.53 0.66
C PRO A 16 -6.81 -15.66 0.68
N ALA A 17 -7.68 -15.86 1.66
CA ALA A 17 -9.01 -15.24 1.66
C ALA A 17 -8.85 -13.74 1.41
N GLN A 18 -9.21 -13.29 0.20
CA GLN A 18 -8.88 -11.94 -0.23
C GLN A 18 -9.78 -10.97 0.51
N HIS A 19 -9.22 -10.46 1.60
CA HIS A 19 -9.81 -9.43 2.41
C HIS A 19 -10.11 -8.19 1.55
N PRO A 20 -11.24 -7.50 1.74
CA PRO A 20 -11.52 -6.28 0.99
C PRO A 20 -10.49 -5.18 1.35
N PRO A 21 -10.19 -4.25 0.41
CA PRO A 21 -9.37 -3.09 0.71
C PRO A 21 -10.02 -2.20 1.77
N VAL A 22 -9.20 -1.55 2.61
CA VAL A 22 -9.63 -0.36 3.35
C VAL A 22 -10.04 0.71 2.36
N ARG A 23 -11.18 1.34 2.61
CA ARG A 23 -11.77 2.38 1.78
C ARG A 23 -11.96 3.67 2.56
N TYR A 24 -11.67 4.81 1.93
CA TYR A 24 -11.98 6.13 2.45
C TYR A 24 -12.43 7.07 1.32
N PRO A 25 -13.49 7.89 1.45
CA PRO A 25 -14.45 7.90 2.57
C PRO A 25 -15.20 6.58 2.71
N LEU A 26 -15.72 6.30 3.91
CA LEU A 26 -16.53 5.11 4.19
C LEU A 26 -17.93 5.20 3.55
N THR A 27 -18.41 6.42 3.28
CA THR A 27 -19.71 6.72 2.70
C THR A 27 -19.55 7.35 1.33
N GLY A 28 -20.42 6.97 0.38
CA GLY A 28 -20.30 7.37 -1.02
C GLY A 28 -19.20 6.62 -1.77
N GLU A 29 -18.68 7.25 -2.82
CA GLU A 29 -17.65 6.69 -3.69
C GLU A 29 -16.25 6.79 -3.02
N PRO A 30 -15.50 5.67 -2.89
CA PRO A 30 -14.22 5.64 -2.18
C PRO A 30 -13.09 6.28 -3.02
N ARG A 31 -12.29 7.13 -2.38
CA ARG A 31 -11.23 7.98 -2.97
C ARG A 31 -9.84 7.66 -2.43
N ILE A 32 -9.72 6.67 -1.56
CA ILE A 32 -8.50 5.96 -1.20
C ILE A 32 -8.90 4.49 -1.05
N LEU A 33 -8.18 3.61 -1.76
CA LEU A 33 -8.24 2.17 -1.59
C LEU A 33 -6.85 1.69 -1.18
N PHE A 34 -6.76 0.89 -0.13
CA PHE A 34 -5.51 0.37 0.40
C PHE A 34 -5.70 -1.10 0.78
N TRP A 35 -4.81 -1.97 0.30
CA TRP A 35 -4.82 -3.40 0.61
C TRP A 35 -3.39 -3.91 0.81
N ALA A 36 -3.25 -4.92 1.65
CA ALA A 36 -2.04 -5.72 1.77
C ALA A 36 -2.42 -7.14 2.23
N GLN A 37 -1.72 -8.16 1.74
CA GLN A 37 -1.86 -9.53 2.27
C GLN A 37 -1.39 -9.63 3.73
N ASN A 38 -0.37 -8.87 4.10
CA ASN A 38 0.12 -8.75 5.48
C ASN A 38 0.42 -7.29 5.78
N PHE A 39 -0.11 -6.77 6.89
CA PHE A 39 0.33 -5.53 7.52
C PHE A 39 0.78 -5.81 8.94
N SER A 40 2.09 -5.89 9.16
CA SER A 40 2.71 -6.08 10.45
C SER A 40 3.52 -4.86 10.90
N VAL A 41 3.51 -4.59 12.19
CA VAL A 41 4.39 -3.61 12.84
C VAL A 41 5.26 -4.30 13.88
N VAL A 42 6.44 -3.74 14.15
CA VAL A 42 7.37 -4.27 15.16
C VAL A 42 7.88 -3.15 16.05
N GLN A 43 8.00 -3.42 17.34
CA GLN A 43 8.62 -2.53 18.32
C GLN A 43 9.70 -3.31 19.10
N GLY A 44 10.97 -2.95 18.89
CA GLY A 44 12.10 -3.75 19.38
C GLY A 44 12.06 -5.17 18.79
N SER A 45 11.79 -6.18 19.63
CA SER A 45 11.62 -7.58 19.22
C SER A 45 10.17 -8.05 19.13
N LYS A 46 9.18 -7.20 19.47
CA LYS A 46 7.76 -7.58 19.50
C LYS A 46 7.08 -7.27 18.18
N TRP A 47 6.64 -8.31 17.48
CA TRP A 47 5.83 -8.20 16.27
C TRP A 47 4.34 -8.17 16.61
N VAL A 48 3.57 -7.38 15.87
CA VAL A 48 2.10 -7.38 15.89
C VAL A 48 1.59 -7.39 14.46
N ASP A 49 0.79 -8.40 14.14
CA ASP A 49 0.02 -8.45 12.91
C ASP A 49 -1.26 -7.61 13.08
N LEU A 50 -1.45 -6.64 12.19
CA LEU A 50 -2.61 -5.75 12.12
C LEU A 50 -3.58 -6.16 10.99
N THR A 51 -3.23 -7.15 10.16
CA THR A 51 -3.95 -7.53 8.93
C THR A 51 -5.44 -7.81 9.22
N SER A 52 -5.73 -8.60 10.26
CA SER A 52 -7.11 -8.92 10.65
C SER A 52 -7.88 -7.72 11.21
N GLN A 53 -7.23 -6.79 11.89
CA GLN A 53 -7.84 -5.55 12.38
C GLN A 53 -8.08 -4.54 11.25
N THR A 54 -7.26 -4.59 10.20
CA THR A 54 -7.26 -3.64 9.07
C THR A 54 -8.19 -4.08 7.95
N PHE A 55 -8.14 -5.36 7.56
CA PHE A 55 -8.83 -5.89 6.38
C PHE A 55 -9.75 -7.10 6.70
N GLY A 56 -9.69 -7.64 7.93
CA GLY A 56 -10.50 -8.80 8.33
C GLY A 56 -12.02 -8.59 8.21
N ALA A 57 -12.79 -9.68 8.26
CA ALA A 57 -14.26 -9.61 8.21
C ALA A 57 -14.85 -8.74 9.35
N GLU A 58 -14.19 -8.75 10.51
CA GLU A 58 -14.50 -7.94 11.70
C GLU A 58 -13.50 -6.77 11.87
N ALA A 59 -13.02 -6.19 10.76
CA ALA A 59 -12.06 -5.08 10.79
C ALA A 59 -12.60 -3.89 11.61
N SER A 60 -11.86 -3.52 12.65
CA SER A 60 -12.24 -2.49 13.62
C SER A 60 -11.37 -1.23 13.55
N VAL A 61 -10.54 -1.12 12.51
CA VAL A 61 -9.67 0.04 12.29
C VAL A 61 -10.48 1.33 12.09
N ASP A 62 -10.22 2.34 12.92
CA ASP A 62 -10.84 3.65 12.76
C ASP A 62 -10.07 4.49 11.73
N VAL A 63 -10.74 4.86 10.65
CA VAL A 63 -10.19 5.66 9.55
C VAL A 63 -10.39 7.18 9.71
N SER A 64 -10.92 7.63 10.86
CA SER A 64 -11.21 9.04 11.13
C SER A 64 -9.94 9.91 11.12
N GLY A 65 -10.03 11.08 10.48
CA GLY A 65 -8.88 11.96 10.24
C GLY A 65 -8.10 11.66 8.96
N SER A 66 -8.51 10.64 8.20
CA SER A 66 -8.18 10.54 6.77
C SER A 66 -8.75 11.73 5.99
N SER A 67 -8.13 12.08 4.87
CA SER A 67 -8.58 13.13 3.95
C SER A 67 -8.10 12.85 2.53
N TRP A 68 -8.78 13.41 1.53
CA TRP A 68 -8.34 13.35 0.14
C TRP A 68 -8.58 14.71 -0.55
N SER A 69 -7.75 15.01 -1.54
CA SER A 69 -7.87 16.16 -2.44
C SER A 69 -7.24 15.79 -3.80
N SER A 70 -7.22 16.72 -4.76
CA SER A 70 -6.60 16.49 -6.08
C SER A 70 -5.09 16.23 -6.02
N ASN A 71 -4.40 16.78 -5.02
CA ASN A 71 -2.93 16.79 -4.95
C ASN A 71 -2.38 16.13 -3.68
N ASP A 72 -3.12 16.13 -2.59
CA ASP A 72 -2.71 15.56 -1.31
C ASP A 72 -3.78 14.60 -0.78
N SER A 73 -3.37 13.42 -0.34
CA SER A 73 -4.24 12.42 0.29
C SER A 73 -3.57 11.84 1.53
N ARG A 74 -4.38 11.65 2.58
CA ARG A 74 -3.95 11.15 3.88
C ARG A 74 -4.85 9.99 4.26
N LEU A 75 -4.30 8.78 4.37
CA LEU A 75 -4.99 7.66 5.00
C LEU A 75 -4.49 7.53 6.44
N VAL A 76 -5.40 7.66 7.39
CA VAL A 76 -5.14 7.47 8.83
C VAL A 76 -5.80 6.18 9.25
N LEU A 77 -5.06 5.29 9.88
CA LEU A 77 -5.52 4.02 10.44
C LEU A 77 -5.23 4.02 11.94
N LYS A 78 -6.27 4.04 12.76
CA LYS A 78 -6.17 4.05 14.22
C LYS A 78 -6.54 2.69 14.79
N TYR A 79 -5.65 2.19 15.65
CA TYR A 79 -5.80 0.94 16.38
C TYR A 79 -5.92 1.26 17.87
N ALA A 80 -6.98 0.79 18.51
CA ALA A 80 -7.25 1.08 19.92
C ALA A 80 -6.20 0.47 20.87
N ASN A 81 -5.62 -0.67 20.51
CA ASN A 81 -4.63 -1.37 21.33
C ASN A 81 -3.63 -2.16 20.46
N VAL A 82 -2.39 -1.67 20.41
CA VAL A 82 -1.21 -2.36 19.88
C VAL A 82 -0.14 -2.34 20.97
N LEU A 83 0.30 -3.51 21.42
CA LEU A 83 1.25 -3.68 22.53
C LEU A 83 0.84 -2.99 23.86
N GLY A 84 -0.46 -2.80 24.11
CA GLY A 84 -0.97 -2.15 25.32
C GLY A 84 -1.10 -0.63 25.20
N SER A 85 -1.09 -0.05 23.99
CA SER A 85 -1.32 1.38 23.78
C SER A 85 -1.99 1.65 22.42
N PRO A 86 -2.73 2.76 22.25
CA PRO A 86 -3.23 3.14 20.94
C PRO A 86 -2.08 3.42 19.96
N LEU A 87 -2.24 2.99 18.71
CA LEU A 87 -1.30 3.25 17.62
C LEU A 87 -2.06 3.89 16.45
N THR A 88 -1.49 4.94 15.87
CA THR A 88 -2.00 5.56 14.64
C THR A 88 -0.96 5.42 13.54
N ALA A 89 -1.33 4.75 12.44
CA ALA A 89 -0.54 4.73 11.21
C ALA A 89 -1.11 5.75 10.22
N THR A 90 -0.29 6.70 9.75
CA THR A 90 -0.66 7.68 8.73
C THR A 90 0.17 7.49 7.48
N PHE A 91 -0.49 7.23 6.35
CA PHE A 91 0.08 7.26 5.02
C PHE A 91 -0.14 8.64 4.40
N HIS A 92 0.93 9.32 4.03
CA HIS A 92 0.91 10.61 3.34
C HIS A 92 1.26 10.42 1.88
N MET A 93 0.31 10.73 1.00
CA MET A 93 0.37 10.48 -0.44
C MET A 93 0.14 11.78 -1.19
N THR A 94 0.82 11.95 -2.32
CA THR A 94 0.65 13.10 -3.21
C THR A 94 0.36 12.66 -4.64
N SER A 95 -0.40 13.47 -5.36
CA SER A 95 -0.58 13.42 -6.81
C SER A 95 0.05 14.66 -7.45
N ARG A 96 0.86 14.45 -8.48
CA ARG A 96 1.62 15.52 -9.14
C ARG A 96 1.76 15.28 -10.63
N TRP A 97 1.45 16.30 -11.42
CA TRP A 97 1.69 16.30 -12.86
C TRP A 97 3.20 16.31 -13.15
N PHE A 98 3.66 15.38 -13.98
CA PHE A 98 5.04 15.33 -14.46
C PHE A 98 5.07 15.72 -15.96
N PRO A 99 5.56 16.92 -16.32
CA PRO A 99 5.58 17.41 -17.70
C PRO A 99 6.29 16.47 -18.68
N VAL A 100 7.39 15.85 -18.25
CA VAL A 100 8.20 14.91 -19.07
C VAL A 100 7.40 13.68 -19.50
N SER A 101 6.41 13.26 -18.70
CA SER A 101 5.55 12.10 -18.99
C SER A 101 4.15 12.45 -19.48
N GLY A 102 3.74 13.72 -19.39
CA GLY A 102 2.38 14.16 -19.75
C GLY A 102 1.26 13.47 -18.96
N ARG A 103 1.49 13.19 -17.67
CA ARG A 103 0.51 12.54 -16.77
C ARG A 103 0.77 12.87 -15.31
N ASP A 104 -0.25 12.67 -14.47
CA ASP A 104 -0.13 12.66 -13.02
C ASP A 104 0.47 11.34 -12.52
N TRP A 105 1.28 11.47 -11.48
CA TRP A 105 1.85 10.35 -10.73
C TRP A 105 1.43 10.43 -9.28
N PHE A 106 0.97 9.30 -8.77
CA PHE A 106 0.84 9.01 -7.35
C PHE A 106 2.23 8.75 -6.75
N GLN A 107 2.45 9.27 -5.55
CA GLN A 107 3.63 8.99 -4.74
C GLN A 107 3.21 8.86 -3.27
N LEU A 108 3.60 7.79 -2.60
CA LEU A 108 3.59 7.72 -1.14
C LEU A 108 4.87 8.41 -0.64
N ASN A 109 4.72 9.56 0.03
CA ASN A 109 5.87 10.37 0.45
C ASN A 109 6.45 9.84 1.75
N ARG A 110 5.57 9.54 2.73
CA ARG A 110 5.96 8.99 4.04
C ARG A 110 4.85 8.18 4.69
N LEU A 111 5.26 7.24 5.54
CA LEU A 111 4.43 6.55 6.52
C LEU A 111 4.85 7.02 7.92
N GLU A 112 3.90 7.34 8.78
CA GLU A 112 4.14 7.79 10.15
C GLU A 112 3.41 6.87 11.14
N LEU A 113 4.13 6.34 12.13
CA LEU A 113 3.59 5.58 13.25
C LEU A 113 3.66 6.43 14.53
N ALA A 114 2.51 6.81 15.08
CA ALA A 114 2.40 7.63 16.28
C ALA A 114 1.70 6.86 17.43
N THR A 115 2.27 6.95 18.64
CA THR A 115 1.62 6.52 19.88
C THR A 115 1.47 7.73 20.82
N PRO A 116 0.48 7.75 21.74
CA PRO A 116 0.29 8.89 22.66
C PRO A 116 1.49 9.17 23.59
N SER A 117 2.33 8.17 23.83
CA SER A 117 3.42 8.17 24.81
C SER A 117 4.82 8.44 24.23
N ALA A 118 4.96 8.55 22.90
CA ALA A 118 6.27 8.68 22.25
C ALA A 118 6.22 9.63 21.05
N ARG A 119 7.40 10.08 20.60
CA ARG A 119 7.51 10.82 19.33
C ARG A 119 7.15 9.89 18.15
N PRO A 120 6.42 10.38 17.13
CA PRO A 120 6.12 9.58 15.95
C PRO A 120 7.37 9.08 15.24
N THR A 121 7.34 7.82 14.80
CA THR A 121 8.36 7.25 13.91
C THR A 121 7.93 7.49 12.47
N VAL A 122 8.70 8.29 11.75
CA VAL A 122 8.46 8.62 10.34
C VAL A 122 9.36 7.75 9.46
N PHE A 123 8.79 7.20 8.39
CA PHE A 123 9.49 6.48 7.33
C PHE A 123 9.27 7.17 5.99
N ASN A 124 10.34 7.53 5.30
CA ASN A 124 10.28 8.05 3.93
C ASN A 124 10.05 6.89 2.96
N ALA A 125 9.08 7.05 2.07
CA ALA A 125 8.61 6.00 1.15
C ALA A 125 8.93 6.33 -0.32
N SER A 126 10.05 7.01 -0.58
CA SER A 126 10.36 7.68 -1.87
C SER A 126 10.40 6.79 -3.12
N GLN A 127 10.38 5.47 -2.97
CA GLN A 127 10.37 4.47 -4.05
C GLN A 127 8.96 3.97 -4.41
N VAL A 128 7.93 4.38 -3.65
CA VAL A 128 6.54 4.01 -3.86
C VAL A 128 5.88 5.08 -4.74
N THR A 129 5.96 4.88 -6.05
CA THR A 129 5.39 5.77 -7.08
C THR A 129 4.71 4.95 -8.15
N ALA A 130 3.56 5.42 -8.64
CA ALA A 130 2.85 4.85 -9.79
C ALA A 130 2.22 5.97 -10.63
N PRO A 131 2.01 5.78 -11.94
CA PRO A 131 1.10 6.62 -12.72
C PRO A 131 -0.31 6.61 -12.10
N SER A 132 -0.99 7.76 -12.05
CA SER A 132 -2.32 7.87 -11.42
C SER A 132 -3.44 7.05 -12.07
N ASN A 133 -3.16 6.43 -13.22
CA ASN A 133 -4.05 5.53 -13.96
C ASN A 133 -3.62 4.04 -13.91
N TYR A 134 -2.61 3.68 -13.11
CA TYR A 134 -2.15 2.29 -12.90
C TYR A 134 -2.17 1.93 -11.41
N SER A 135 -2.61 0.72 -11.08
CA SER A 135 -2.53 0.21 -9.71
C SER A 135 -1.09 -0.08 -9.33
N TRP A 136 -0.63 0.51 -8.23
CA TRP A 136 0.68 0.16 -7.67
C TRP A 136 0.58 -1.17 -6.92
N HIS A 137 1.37 -2.16 -7.33
CA HIS A 137 1.54 -3.41 -6.62
C HIS A 137 2.96 -3.54 -6.08
N CYS A 138 3.14 -4.08 -4.88
CA CYS A 138 4.46 -4.49 -4.44
C CYS A 138 4.45 -5.68 -3.50
N ALA A 139 5.25 -6.70 -3.85
CA ALA A 139 5.39 -7.92 -3.07
C ALA A 139 5.86 -7.66 -1.63
N HIS A 140 6.79 -6.71 -1.43
CA HIS A 140 7.33 -6.37 -0.12
C HIS A 140 7.65 -4.88 0.02
N LEU A 141 6.97 -4.19 0.95
CA LEU A 141 7.29 -2.82 1.35
C LEU A 141 7.65 -2.82 2.84
N SER A 142 8.95 -2.77 3.15
CA SER A 142 9.45 -2.90 4.53
C SER A 142 10.39 -1.77 4.94
N SER A 143 10.45 -1.53 6.25
CA SER A 143 11.48 -0.71 6.91
C SER A 143 12.55 -1.52 7.62
N LEU A 144 12.51 -2.85 7.51
CA LEU A 144 13.32 -3.77 8.32
C LEU A 144 14.51 -4.34 7.55
N PRO A 145 15.70 -4.42 8.17
CA PRO A 145 16.85 -5.06 7.55
C PRO A 145 16.54 -6.54 7.25
N GLY A 146 16.81 -6.96 6.01
CA GLY A 146 16.55 -8.32 5.52
C GLY A 146 15.23 -8.51 4.76
N PHE A 147 14.29 -7.57 4.86
CA PHE A 147 13.08 -7.54 4.04
C PHE A 147 13.21 -6.42 2.98
N GLY A 148 12.59 -6.61 1.80
CA GLY A 148 12.78 -5.76 0.62
C GLY A 148 12.60 -4.25 0.87
N ALA A 149 13.41 -3.45 0.17
CA ALA A 149 13.54 -2.01 0.41
C ALA A 149 12.29 -1.21 -0.01
N GLY A 150 11.96 -0.20 0.80
CA GLY A 150 11.10 0.91 0.35
C GLY A 150 10.83 1.97 1.43
N LEU A 151 10.80 1.59 2.71
CA LEU A 151 10.59 2.51 3.83
C LEU A 151 11.91 2.82 4.56
N ARG A 152 12.37 4.08 4.55
CA ARG A 152 13.56 4.51 5.31
C ARG A 152 13.18 5.31 6.54
N GLY A 153 13.49 4.80 7.74
CA GLY A 153 13.28 5.50 9.00
C GLY A 153 14.02 6.84 9.06
N HIS A 154 13.35 7.87 9.56
CA HIS A 154 13.86 9.23 9.68
C HIS A 154 14.54 9.44 11.04
N GLY A 155 15.82 9.12 11.12
CA GLY A 155 16.67 9.37 12.30
C GLY A 155 17.48 8.14 12.76
N PRO A 156 18.38 8.32 13.74
CA PRO A 156 19.15 7.20 14.29
C PRO A 156 18.24 6.31 15.15
N SER A 157 18.02 5.08 14.70
CA SER A 157 17.19 4.05 15.34
C SER A 157 15.69 4.39 15.46
N PRO A 158 14.86 4.07 14.45
CA PRO A 158 13.41 4.17 14.59
C PRO A 158 12.92 3.21 15.69
N SER A 159 12.02 3.67 16.56
CA SER A 159 11.50 2.86 17.67
C SER A 159 10.49 1.80 17.22
N TRP A 160 9.90 2.02 16.03
CA TRP A 160 9.05 1.08 15.32
C TRP A 160 9.68 0.64 14.01
N GLY A 161 9.20 -0.48 13.48
CA GLY A 161 9.36 -0.88 12.09
C GLY A 161 8.04 -1.36 11.49
N VAL A 162 7.99 -1.40 10.16
CA VAL A 162 6.82 -1.79 9.37
C VAL A 162 7.23 -2.87 8.38
N LEU A 163 6.39 -3.89 8.25
CA LEU A 163 6.42 -4.86 7.16
C LEU A 163 5.03 -4.90 6.52
N LEU A 164 4.97 -4.55 5.24
CA LEU A 164 3.82 -4.79 4.39
C LEU A 164 4.19 -5.82 3.31
N GLN A 165 3.32 -6.80 3.07
CA GLN A 165 3.49 -7.79 2.01
C GLN A 165 2.29 -7.76 1.06
N ASP A 166 2.56 -7.94 -0.23
CA ASP A 166 1.58 -7.92 -1.32
C ASP A 166 0.68 -6.67 -1.26
N VAL A 167 1.29 -5.49 -1.24
CA VAL A 167 0.55 -4.22 -1.14
C VAL A 167 -0.08 -3.88 -2.47
N GLN A 168 -1.36 -3.48 -2.45
CA GLN A 168 -2.05 -2.91 -3.60
C GLN A 168 -2.64 -1.54 -3.25
N VAL A 169 -2.32 -0.54 -4.07
CA VAL A 169 -2.96 0.78 -4.06
C VAL A 169 -3.57 1.00 -5.45
N PRO A 170 -4.88 0.75 -5.61
CA PRO A 170 -5.56 0.96 -6.89
C PRO A 170 -5.51 2.41 -7.37
N ALA A 171 -5.21 2.59 -8.65
CA ALA A 171 -5.54 3.83 -9.37
C ALA A 171 -7.06 3.94 -9.56
N GLY A 172 -7.53 5.17 -9.84
CA GLY A 172 -8.95 5.45 -10.03
C GLY A 172 -9.68 5.87 -8.75
N THR A 173 -8.96 6.10 -7.66
CA THR A 173 -9.37 6.95 -6.54
C THR A 173 -9.88 8.30 -7.08
N PRO A 174 -11.18 8.63 -7.06
CA PRO A 174 -11.68 9.67 -7.95
C PRO A 174 -11.58 11.10 -7.37
N GLY A 175 -10.39 11.46 -6.86
CA GLY A 175 -9.82 12.80 -6.97
C GLY A 175 -8.86 12.95 -8.16
N PHE A 176 -8.53 11.82 -8.80
CA PHE A 176 -7.52 11.66 -9.84
C PHE A 176 -8.19 11.52 -11.22
N SER A 177 -9.09 12.44 -11.57
CA SER A 177 -9.67 12.48 -12.92
C SER A 177 -8.60 12.85 -13.94
N PRO A 178 -8.48 12.14 -15.08
CA PRO A 178 -7.66 12.61 -16.17
C PRO A 178 -8.27 13.92 -16.70
N GLY A 179 -7.48 15.00 -16.68
CA GLY A 179 -7.83 16.22 -17.41
C GLY A 179 -8.14 15.86 -18.86
N SER A 180 -9.24 16.39 -19.41
CA SER A 180 -9.81 16.01 -20.72
C SER A 180 -8.82 16.21 -21.88
N GLY A 181 -7.96 15.23 -22.11
CA GLY A 181 -6.99 15.17 -23.20
C GLY A 181 -7.22 13.92 -24.03
N ARG A 182 -7.63 14.08 -25.29
CA ARG A 182 -7.68 12.97 -26.25
C ARG A 182 -6.25 12.49 -26.51
N GLY A 183 -5.91 11.30 -26.00
CA GLY A 183 -4.62 10.67 -26.18
C GLY A 183 -4.74 9.15 -26.21
N SER A 184 -5.16 8.59 -27.35
CA SER A 184 -5.09 7.15 -27.58
C SER A 184 -3.63 6.76 -27.83
N GLY A 185 -2.96 6.19 -26.81
CA GLY A 185 -1.57 5.76 -26.88
C GLY A 185 -1.33 4.51 -26.05
N ARG A 186 -1.19 3.35 -26.72
CA ARG A 186 -0.63 2.13 -26.13
C ARG A 186 0.89 2.21 -26.20
N GLU A 187 1.56 2.49 -25.09
CA GLU A 187 3.00 2.26 -24.97
C GLU A 187 3.34 1.68 -23.59
N GLY A 188 3.94 0.49 -23.58
CA GLY A 188 4.47 -0.14 -22.37
C GLY A 188 5.93 0.25 -22.19
N LEU A 189 6.30 0.63 -20.97
CA LEU A 189 7.69 0.87 -20.57
C LEU A 189 7.99 0.05 -19.32
N GLY A 190 8.57 -1.14 -19.53
CA GLY A 190 9.13 -1.94 -18.45
C GLY A 190 10.45 -1.34 -17.96
N GLY A 191 10.59 -1.15 -16.64
CA GLY A 191 11.79 -0.61 -16.00
C GLY A 191 12.04 -1.29 -14.65
N VAL A 192 12.95 -2.28 -14.64
CA VAL A 192 13.32 -3.12 -13.48
C VAL A 192 14.73 -2.69 -12.99
N LEU A 193 15.17 -2.77 -11.72
CA LEU A 193 14.79 -3.57 -10.54
C LEU A 193 14.94 -2.79 -9.21
N ALA A 194 14.01 -2.98 -8.27
CA ALA A 194 14.33 -3.18 -6.84
C ALA A 194 13.14 -3.82 -6.10
N GLY A 195 13.27 -5.08 -5.64
CA GLY A 195 12.32 -5.66 -4.67
C GLY A 195 10.89 -5.98 -5.15
N ALA A 196 10.66 -6.12 -6.46
CA ALA A 196 9.36 -6.55 -7.03
C ALA A 196 8.15 -5.67 -6.61
N CYS A 197 8.33 -4.36 -6.65
CA CYS A 197 7.22 -3.45 -6.92
C CYS A 197 7.01 -3.38 -8.44
N LEU A 198 5.76 -3.55 -8.89
CA LEU A 198 5.35 -3.56 -10.29
C LEU A 198 4.14 -2.63 -10.47
N ASP A 199 4.15 -1.84 -11.54
CA ASP A 199 2.97 -1.13 -12.01
C ASP A 199 2.14 -2.10 -12.86
N GLU A 200 1.06 -2.64 -12.28
CA GLU A 200 0.16 -3.56 -12.99
C GLU A 200 -0.94 -2.78 -13.74
N PRO A 201 -1.24 -3.11 -15.00
CA PRO A 201 -2.37 -2.55 -15.73
C PRO A 201 -3.69 -3.02 -15.12
N PHE A 202 -4.69 -2.12 -15.12
CA PHE A 202 -6.03 -2.41 -14.60
C PHE A 202 -6.64 -3.66 -15.27
N PRO A 203 -7.11 -4.66 -14.52
CA PRO A 203 -7.80 -5.81 -15.11
C PRO A 203 -9.11 -5.33 -15.78
N PRO A 204 -9.45 -5.80 -16.99
CA PRO A 204 -10.73 -5.47 -17.60
C PRO A 204 -11.90 -6.05 -16.77
N PRO A 205 -13.10 -5.43 -16.86
CA PRO A 205 -14.29 -5.84 -16.12
C PRO A 205 -14.83 -7.22 -16.56
#